data_AF-A0A1G7RAT1-F1
#
_entry.id   AF-A0A1G7RAT1-F1
#
_cell.length_a   1.000
_cell.length_b   1.000
_cell.length_c   1.000
_cell.angle_alpha   90.00
_cell.angle_beta   90.00
_cell.angle_gamma   90.00
#
_symmetry.space_group_name_H-M   'P 1'
#
loop_
_entity.id
_entity.type
_entity.pdbx_description
1 polymer ?
#
loop_
_entity_poly.entity_id
_entity_poly.type
_entity_poly.pdbx_seq_one_letter_code
_entity_poly.pdbx_strand_id
1 'polypeptide(L)'
;MGRIRSIFEDEEIRRYERELDTELMIDIREPVMQRIDSLHIHRKSMNRSKARLRRKTIIILTSIIVALTSISGYAASKIIQIINSKGDVVVETREMNYTPGDIRIHKTLKEYGEMVKAQLKPGEWAAYYVEDEQFAHWTTINRVNFEYNPVVHTNYDRMQQEIKDKAGVPAVDIANAPTGLKFESGWVFPSLYPFDDIKRLAEQLEKEAKQAIQEGKNQKLFIKPLAWKEVGSSRANFHYNGNQLKFIGFYHTQSRVVSQNTSEIAVSKLKLNGMEVLYKENVKGKNASFKHQVEWMREGENSYYVLSDEAESKLSKSEFIEIAKSMVGK
;
A
#
# COMPACT_ATOMS: atom_id res chain seq x y z
N MET A 1 -10.56 16.91 -46.35
CA MET A 1 -9.08 16.97 -46.37
C MET A 1 -8.49 16.28 -45.14
N GLY A 2 -8.71 14.97 -45.01
CA GLY A 2 -8.34 14.18 -43.82
C GLY A 2 -7.20 13.19 -44.03
N ARG A 3 -6.40 13.35 -45.10
CA ARG A 3 -5.36 12.39 -45.51
C ARG A 3 -3.93 12.94 -45.52
N ILE A 4 -3.73 14.22 -45.19
CA ILE A 4 -2.40 14.87 -45.21
C ILE A 4 -1.81 15.03 -43.80
N ARG A 5 -2.65 15.10 -42.74
CA ARG A 5 -2.16 15.15 -41.35
C ARG A 5 -1.68 13.81 -40.80
N SER A 6 -2.16 12.69 -41.31
CA SER A 6 -1.74 11.35 -40.84
C SER A 6 -0.40 10.87 -41.41
N ILE A 7 0.24 11.62 -42.31
CA ILE A 7 1.53 11.26 -42.91
C ILE A 7 2.69 11.91 -42.14
N PHE A 8 2.49 13.10 -41.57
CA PHE A 8 3.54 13.81 -40.82
C PHE A 8 3.76 13.27 -39.41
N GLU A 9 2.71 12.83 -38.71
CA GLU A 9 2.85 12.26 -37.35
C GLU A 9 3.49 10.85 -37.38
N ASP A 10 3.32 10.08 -38.46
CA ASP A 10 3.90 8.75 -38.63
C ASP A 10 5.40 8.80 -39.03
N GLU A 11 5.86 9.93 -39.58
CA GLU A 11 7.26 10.14 -39.99
C GLU A 11 8.15 10.60 -38.83
N GLU A 12 7.62 11.36 -37.87
CA GLU A 12 8.34 11.71 -36.62
C GLU A 12 8.49 10.50 -35.70
N ILE A 13 7.45 9.66 -35.58
CA ILE A 13 7.49 8.44 -34.75
C ILE A 13 8.50 7.42 -35.32
N ARG A 14 8.54 7.22 -36.65
CA ARG A 14 9.54 6.36 -37.32
C ARG A 14 10.96 6.94 -37.33
N ARG A 15 11.15 8.21 -37.01
CA ARG A 15 12.47 8.83 -36.85
C ARG A 15 13.02 8.57 -35.44
N TYR A 16 12.16 8.64 -34.42
CA TYR A 16 12.51 8.27 -33.05
C TYR A 16 12.73 6.76 -32.86
N GLU A 17 11.99 5.89 -33.56
CA GLU A 17 12.23 4.44 -33.52
C GLU A 17 13.54 4.03 -34.21
N ARG A 18 14.00 4.77 -35.23
CA ARG A 18 15.30 4.51 -35.89
C ARG A 18 16.51 5.05 -35.12
N GLU A 19 16.35 6.09 -34.32
CA GLU A 19 17.42 6.58 -33.43
C GLU A 19 17.58 5.71 -32.16
N LEU A 20 16.55 4.95 -31.74
CA LEU A 20 16.68 4.01 -30.64
C LEU A 20 17.27 2.64 -31.04
N ASP A 21 17.28 2.29 -32.33
CA ASP A 21 17.79 1.00 -32.81
C ASP A 21 19.24 1.05 -33.34
N THR A 22 19.93 2.20 -33.20
CA THR A 22 21.31 2.37 -33.70
C THR A 22 22.36 2.76 -32.67
N GLU A 23 22.11 2.60 -31.36
CA GLU A 23 23.18 2.73 -30.36
C GLU A 23 23.18 1.57 -29.36
N LEU A 24 24.26 0.78 -29.43
CA LEU A 24 24.67 -0.35 -28.58
C LEU A 24 24.14 -1.75 -28.93
N MET A 25 24.26 -2.16 -30.19
CA MET A 25 24.78 -3.52 -30.45
C MET A 25 26.28 -3.53 -30.10
N ILE A 26 26.61 -3.83 -28.84
CA ILE A 26 27.96 -4.23 -28.49
C ILE A 26 28.14 -5.66 -29.02
N ASP A 27 28.90 -5.81 -30.10
CA ASP A 27 29.40 -7.13 -30.50
C ASP A 27 30.40 -7.62 -29.44
N ILE A 28 29.89 -8.42 -28.52
CA ILE A 28 30.64 -9.01 -27.40
C ILE A 28 31.47 -10.22 -27.83
N ARG A 29 31.41 -10.66 -29.09
CA ARG A 29 32.05 -11.91 -29.51
C ARG A 29 33.58 -11.79 -29.59
N GLU A 30 34.10 -10.70 -30.15
CA GLU A 30 35.55 -10.45 -30.22
C GLU A 30 36.18 -10.11 -28.84
N PRO A 31 35.58 -9.25 -28.00
CA PRO A 31 36.11 -8.97 -26.66
C PRO A 31 36.10 -10.20 -25.74
N VAL A 32 35.09 -11.08 -25.87
CA VAL A 32 34.99 -12.31 -25.08
C VAL A 32 36.01 -13.35 -25.54
N MET A 33 36.25 -13.52 -26.85
CA MET A 33 37.26 -14.45 -27.35
C MET A 33 38.69 -13.97 -27.01
N GLN A 34 38.97 -12.66 -27.10
CA GLN A 34 40.24 -12.09 -26.63
C GLN A 34 40.44 -12.24 -25.10
N ARG A 35 39.36 -12.23 -24.32
CA ARG A 35 39.40 -12.49 -22.86
C ARG A 35 39.63 -13.97 -22.54
N ILE A 36 39.09 -14.89 -23.34
CA ILE A 36 39.26 -16.34 -23.15
C ILE A 36 40.68 -16.78 -23.54
N ASP A 37 41.27 -16.22 -24.59
CA ASP A 37 42.66 -16.51 -24.98
C ASP A 37 43.67 -15.91 -24.00
N SER A 38 43.41 -14.72 -23.46
CA SER A 38 44.26 -14.11 -22.42
C SER A 38 44.16 -14.80 -21.05
N LEU A 39 43.08 -15.55 -20.78
CA LEU A 39 42.93 -16.35 -19.56
C LEU A 39 43.65 -17.70 -19.62
N HIS A 40 44.03 -18.20 -20.80
CA HIS A 40 44.75 -19.47 -20.94
C HIS A 40 46.28 -19.35 -20.96
N ILE A 41 46.86 -18.14 -21.05
CA ILE A 41 48.31 -17.97 -21.30
C ILE A 41 49.17 -17.75 -20.03
N HIS A 42 48.63 -17.52 -18.84
CA HIS A 42 49.47 -17.29 -17.64
C HIS A 42 49.33 -18.34 -16.54
N ARG A 43 49.78 -19.57 -16.85
CA ARG A 43 50.21 -20.53 -15.82
C ARG A 43 51.74 -20.45 -15.66
N LYS A 44 52.20 -19.53 -14.80
CA LYS A 44 53.53 -19.65 -14.17
C LYS A 44 53.43 -19.58 -12.65
N SER A 45 54.06 -20.58 -12.04
CA SER A 45 54.20 -20.86 -10.62
C SER A 45 54.76 -19.66 -9.84
N MET A 46 54.09 -19.23 -8.76
CA MET A 46 54.77 -18.55 -7.65
C MET A 46 54.00 -18.52 -6.31
N ASN A 47 54.67 -19.07 -5.29
CA ASN A 47 54.65 -18.75 -3.85
C ASN A 47 53.32 -18.76 -3.04
N ARG A 48 53.16 -19.83 -2.26
CA ARG A 48 52.05 -20.13 -1.33
C ARG A 48 51.93 -19.21 -0.10
N SER A 49 52.86 -18.31 0.19
CA SER A 49 52.81 -17.45 1.40
C SER A 49 52.01 -16.15 1.22
N LYS A 50 51.89 -15.60 0.00
CA LYS A 50 51.10 -14.36 -0.27
C LYS A 50 49.60 -14.61 -0.49
N ALA A 51 49.19 -15.86 -0.70
CA ALA A 51 47.80 -16.24 -0.93
C ALA A 51 46.90 -16.13 0.32
N ARG A 52 47.49 -16.28 1.52
CA ARG A 52 46.74 -16.24 2.79
C ARG A 52 46.33 -14.82 3.20
N LEU A 53 47.16 -13.81 2.88
CA LEU A 53 46.79 -12.39 3.07
C LEU A 53 45.77 -11.91 2.04
N ARG A 54 45.93 -12.27 0.75
CA ARG A 54 44.98 -11.87 -0.30
C ARG A 54 43.57 -12.40 -0.05
N ARG A 55 43.41 -13.62 0.50
CA ARG A 55 42.08 -14.14 0.86
C ARG A 55 41.39 -13.33 1.96
N LYS A 56 42.11 -12.84 2.98
CA LYS A 56 41.55 -11.98 4.03
C LYS A 56 41.15 -10.61 3.50
N THR A 57 41.96 -10.01 2.64
CA THR A 57 41.65 -8.72 1.99
C THR A 57 40.47 -8.83 1.02
N ILE A 58 40.38 -9.93 0.26
CA ILE A 58 39.26 -10.19 -0.65
C ILE A 58 37.97 -10.37 0.14
N ILE A 59 37.96 -11.16 1.23
CA ILE A 59 36.77 -11.33 2.08
C ILE A 59 36.32 -9.98 2.67
N ILE A 60 37.24 -9.16 3.18
CA ILE A 60 36.89 -7.82 3.70
C ILE A 60 36.34 -6.91 2.59
N LEU A 61 36.94 -6.91 1.39
CA LEU A 61 36.41 -6.14 0.27
C LEU A 61 35.05 -6.66 -0.22
N THR A 62 34.81 -7.98 -0.21
CA THR A 62 33.50 -8.55 -0.59
C THR A 62 32.45 -8.22 0.45
N SER A 63 32.79 -8.24 1.74
CA SER A 63 31.89 -7.80 2.82
C SER A 63 31.57 -6.30 2.72
N ILE A 64 32.53 -5.47 2.32
CA ILE A 64 32.31 -4.05 2.05
C ILE A 64 31.45 -3.84 0.80
N ILE A 65 31.64 -4.63 -0.28
CA ILE A 65 30.81 -4.54 -1.49
C ILE A 65 29.38 -5.07 -1.23
N VAL A 66 29.20 -6.10 -0.42
CA VAL A 66 27.87 -6.58 0.03
C VAL A 66 27.22 -5.57 0.99
N ALA A 67 28.00 -4.89 1.83
CA ALA A 67 27.50 -3.79 2.68
C ALA A 67 27.20 -2.50 1.87
N LEU A 68 27.94 -2.22 0.79
CA LEU A 68 27.74 -1.04 -0.07
C LEU A 68 26.65 -1.24 -1.12
N THR A 69 26.33 -2.48 -1.50
CA THR A 69 25.10 -2.78 -2.27
C THR A 69 23.83 -2.69 -1.41
N SER A 70 23.98 -2.53 -0.09
CA SER A 70 22.85 -2.42 0.83
C SER A 70 22.37 -0.98 1.06
N ILE A 71 23.07 0.07 0.60
CA ILE A 71 22.62 1.47 0.78
C ILE A 71 23.11 2.35 -0.38
N SER A 72 22.30 2.51 -1.43
CA SER A 72 22.23 3.75 -2.22
C SER A 72 21.10 3.68 -3.25
N GLY A 73 19.88 3.93 -2.77
CA GLY A 73 18.73 4.30 -3.59
C GLY A 73 17.95 5.45 -2.93
N TYR A 74 18.64 6.37 -2.25
CA TYR A 74 18.04 7.58 -1.72
C TYR A 74 18.03 8.66 -2.81
N ALA A 75 16.96 8.67 -3.61
CA ALA A 75 16.29 9.87 -4.14
C ALA A 75 15.28 9.50 -5.24
N ALA A 76 14.14 10.17 -5.17
CA ALA A 76 13.06 10.34 -6.17
C ALA A 76 11.85 9.40 -6.01
N SER A 77 10.70 10.01 -5.73
CA SER A 77 9.36 9.48 -5.95
C SER A 77 9.19 9.11 -7.43
N LYS A 78 9.68 7.94 -7.82
CA LYS A 78 9.42 7.32 -9.12
C LYS A 78 8.67 6.04 -8.85
N ILE A 79 7.39 6.09 -9.17
CA ILE A 79 6.41 4.99 -9.25
C ILE A 79 7.05 3.62 -9.00
N ILE A 80 6.91 3.09 -7.79
CA ILE A 80 7.35 1.74 -7.43
C ILE A 80 6.17 0.80 -7.61
N GLN A 81 6.40 -0.32 -8.27
CA GLN A 81 5.38 -1.32 -8.57
C GLN A 81 5.72 -2.69 -7.97
N ILE A 82 4.73 -3.40 -7.44
CA ILE A 82 4.77 -4.86 -7.19
C ILE A 82 4.08 -5.54 -8.37
N ILE A 83 4.71 -6.58 -8.89
CA ILE A 83 4.25 -7.34 -10.05
C ILE A 83 3.94 -8.78 -9.61
N ASN A 84 2.83 -9.35 -10.06
CA ASN A 84 2.49 -10.74 -9.76
C ASN A 84 3.25 -11.74 -10.65
N SER A 85 3.10 -13.04 -10.36
CA SER A 85 3.65 -14.15 -11.14
C SER A 85 3.27 -14.16 -12.63
N LYS A 86 2.20 -13.47 -13.03
CA LYS A 86 1.75 -13.33 -14.43
C LYS A 86 2.34 -12.11 -15.14
N GLY A 87 3.05 -11.24 -14.44
CA GLY A 87 3.58 -10.00 -14.98
C GLY A 87 2.66 -8.77 -14.83
N ASP A 88 1.53 -8.89 -14.12
CA ASP A 88 0.61 -7.77 -13.90
C ASP A 88 1.02 -6.91 -12.70
N VAL A 89 0.87 -5.58 -12.81
CA VAL A 89 1.07 -4.65 -11.70
C VAL A 89 -0.07 -4.76 -10.70
N VAL A 90 0.24 -5.24 -9.50
CA VAL A 90 -0.74 -5.45 -8.42
C VAL A 90 -0.70 -4.37 -7.35
N VAL A 91 0.43 -3.69 -7.17
CA VAL A 91 0.54 -2.50 -6.32
C VAL A 91 1.35 -1.45 -7.05
N GLU A 92 0.89 -0.19 -7.03
CA GLU A 92 1.63 0.94 -7.59
C GLU A 92 1.64 2.13 -6.63
N THR A 93 2.77 2.80 -6.48
CA THR A 93 2.83 4.02 -5.68
C THR A 93 2.42 5.27 -6.46
N ARG A 94 1.60 6.15 -5.87
CA ARG A 94 1.26 7.47 -6.42
C ARG A 94 1.46 8.57 -5.38
N GLU A 95 2.06 9.69 -5.79
CA GLU A 95 2.19 10.88 -4.96
C GLU A 95 0.89 11.69 -4.94
N MET A 96 0.47 12.18 -3.76
CA MET A 96 -0.71 13.02 -3.60
C MET A 96 -0.36 14.45 -3.20
N ASN A 97 -1.10 15.41 -3.79
CA ASN A 97 -1.06 16.83 -3.42
C ASN A 97 -2.45 17.22 -2.90
N TYR A 98 -2.60 17.30 -1.58
CA TYR A 98 -3.84 17.80 -0.96
C TYR A 98 -3.86 19.33 -0.96
N THR A 99 -5.01 19.92 -1.25
CA THR A 99 -5.22 21.38 -1.09
C THR A 99 -5.75 21.71 0.31
N PRO A 100 -5.57 22.94 0.82
CA PRO A 100 -6.16 23.37 2.09
C PRO A 100 -7.71 23.26 2.14
N GLY A 101 -8.38 23.33 0.99
CA GLY A 101 -9.83 23.14 0.89
C GLY A 101 -10.25 21.70 1.24
N ASP A 102 -9.48 20.72 0.78
CA ASP A 102 -9.69 19.29 1.00
C ASP A 102 -9.67 18.97 2.50
N ILE A 103 -8.70 19.57 3.21
CA ILE A 103 -8.48 19.39 4.65
C ILE A 103 -9.69 19.89 5.46
N ARG A 104 -10.21 21.08 5.15
CA ARG A 104 -11.37 21.66 5.86
C ARG A 104 -12.61 20.79 5.69
N ILE A 105 -12.85 20.30 4.48
CA ILE A 105 -14.02 19.47 4.17
C ILE A 105 -13.95 18.12 4.86
N HIS A 106 -12.78 17.49 4.87
CA HIS A 106 -12.55 16.26 5.63
C HIS A 106 -12.86 16.43 7.12
N LYS A 107 -12.51 17.59 7.70
CA LYS A 107 -12.81 17.89 9.10
C LYS A 107 -14.33 17.94 9.36
N THR A 108 -15.08 18.68 8.54
CA THR A 108 -16.54 18.79 8.73
C THR A 108 -17.25 17.46 8.50
N LEU A 109 -16.87 16.68 7.48
CA LEU A 109 -17.42 15.35 7.25
C LEU A 109 -17.15 14.39 8.42
N LYS A 110 -15.97 14.51 9.05
CA LYS A 110 -15.63 13.76 10.26
C LYS A 110 -16.56 14.10 11.42
N GLU A 111 -16.88 15.37 11.63
CA GLU A 111 -17.80 15.79 12.70
C GLU A 111 -19.20 15.16 12.52
N TYR A 112 -19.74 15.18 11.28
CA TYR A 112 -20.98 14.47 10.97
C TYR A 112 -20.86 12.95 11.14
N GLY A 113 -19.74 12.35 10.73
CA GLY A 113 -19.47 10.93 10.94
C GLY A 113 -19.55 10.55 12.41
N GLU A 114 -18.90 11.30 13.31
CA GLU A 114 -18.98 11.04 14.76
C GLU A 114 -20.42 11.19 15.30
N MET A 115 -21.22 12.14 14.79
CA MET A 115 -22.64 12.28 15.16
C MET A 115 -23.48 11.08 14.71
N VAL A 116 -23.22 10.52 13.53
CA VAL A 116 -23.89 9.33 13.04
C VAL A 116 -23.47 8.13 13.88
N LYS A 117 -22.16 7.97 14.11
CA LYS A 117 -21.60 6.87 14.90
C LYS A 117 -22.18 6.80 16.30
N ALA A 118 -22.39 7.94 16.95
CA ALA A 118 -22.97 8.02 18.29
C ALA A 118 -24.42 7.49 18.37
N GLN A 119 -25.13 7.41 17.24
CA GLN A 119 -26.49 6.86 17.15
C GLN A 119 -26.52 5.36 16.85
N LEU A 120 -25.38 4.78 16.44
CA LEU A 120 -25.25 3.37 16.08
C LEU A 120 -24.90 2.53 17.30
N LYS A 121 -25.54 1.37 17.44
CA LYS A 121 -25.08 0.34 18.39
C LYS A 121 -23.83 -0.36 17.84
N PRO A 122 -23.00 -0.99 18.68
CA PRO A 122 -21.90 -1.82 18.21
C PRO A 122 -22.39 -2.88 17.21
N GLY A 123 -21.74 -2.94 16.05
CA GLY A 123 -22.10 -3.80 14.92
C GLY A 123 -23.08 -3.17 13.92
N GLU A 124 -23.66 -2.01 14.21
CA GLU A 124 -24.52 -1.29 13.27
C GLU A 124 -23.69 -0.35 12.38
N TRP A 125 -24.09 -0.27 11.11
CA TRP A 125 -23.55 0.67 10.13
C TRP A 125 -24.68 1.37 9.39
N ALA A 126 -24.39 2.58 8.93
CA ALA A 126 -25.34 3.40 8.19
C ALA A 126 -24.65 4.15 7.07
N ALA A 127 -25.42 4.41 6.02
CA ALA A 127 -25.13 5.48 5.09
C ALA A 127 -25.70 6.78 5.63
N TYR A 128 -25.03 7.89 5.32
CA TYR A 128 -25.56 9.21 5.61
C TYR A 128 -25.26 10.21 4.50
N TYR A 129 -26.16 11.17 4.35
CA TYR A 129 -26.08 12.28 3.42
C TYR A 129 -26.19 13.58 4.21
N VAL A 130 -25.34 14.55 3.86
CA VAL A 130 -25.34 15.89 4.47
C VAL A 130 -25.74 16.90 3.41
N GLU A 131 -26.89 17.55 3.61
CA GLU A 131 -27.35 18.66 2.79
C GLU A 131 -26.58 19.92 3.17
N ASP A 132 -25.49 20.17 2.45
CA ASP A 132 -24.69 21.39 2.55
C ASP A 132 -24.09 21.72 1.18
N GLU A 133 -24.29 22.96 0.72
CA GLU A 133 -23.74 23.45 -0.56
C GLU A 133 -22.22 23.33 -0.62
N GLN A 134 -21.53 23.36 0.53
CA GLN A 134 -20.08 23.17 0.60
C GLN A 134 -19.63 21.77 0.15
N PHE A 135 -20.51 20.76 0.23
CA PHE A 135 -20.23 19.39 -0.21
C PHE A 135 -20.72 19.11 -1.64
N ALA A 136 -21.56 19.98 -2.21
CA ALA A 136 -22.21 19.77 -3.50
C ALA A 136 -21.23 19.60 -4.68
N HIS A 137 -20.03 20.19 -4.58
CA HIS A 137 -18.97 20.17 -5.61
C HIS A 137 -17.97 19.01 -5.47
N TRP A 138 -18.02 18.24 -4.39
CA TRP A 138 -17.00 17.24 -4.04
C TRP A 138 -17.29 15.81 -4.47
N THR A 139 -18.31 15.56 -5.29
CA THR A 139 -18.34 14.58 -6.41
C THR A 139 -19.75 14.16 -6.79
N THR A 140 -19.95 13.86 -8.07
CA THR A 140 -21.14 13.18 -8.63
C THR A 140 -21.23 11.69 -8.24
N ILE A 141 -20.24 11.14 -7.50
CA ILE A 141 -20.15 9.71 -7.18
C ILE A 141 -20.27 9.44 -5.67
N ASN A 142 -19.83 10.34 -4.77
CA ASN A 142 -19.83 10.09 -3.32
C ASN A 142 -20.52 11.20 -2.51
N ARG A 143 -21.80 11.49 -2.82
CA ARG A 143 -22.64 12.33 -1.95
C ARG A 143 -23.09 11.61 -0.67
N VAL A 144 -22.96 10.29 -0.63
CA VAL A 144 -23.22 9.47 0.54
C VAL A 144 -21.92 9.06 1.19
N ASN A 145 -21.90 9.23 2.51
CA ASN A 145 -20.85 8.80 3.40
C ASN A 145 -21.33 7.58 4.19
N PHE A 146 -20.40 6.86 4.80
CA PHE A 146 -20.70 5.66 5.55
C PHE A 146 -20.05 5.76 6.92
N GLU A 147 -20.77 5.30 7.93
CA GLU A 147 -20.26 5.22 9.28
C GLU A 147 -20.61 3.87 9.89
N TYR A 148 -19.69 3.35 10.70
CA TYR A 148 -19.83 2.04 11.33
C TYR A 148 -19.35 2.14 12.76
N ASN A 149 -20.16 1.63 13.70
CA ASN A 149 -19.73 1.45 15.07
C ASN A 149 -19.20 0.02 15.27
N PRO A 150 -17.88 -0.20 15.28
CA PRO A 150 -17.33 -1.55 15.27
C PRO A 150 -17.59 -2.33 16.56
N VAL A 151 -17.82 -3.64 16.41
CA VAL A 151 -17.60 -4.59 17.50
C VAL A 151 -16.10 -4.72 17.73
N VAL A 152 -15.66 -4.43 18.96
CA VAL A 152 -14.25 -4.52 19.34
C VAL A 152 -13.94 -5.93 19.82
N HIS A 153 -13.03 -6.61 19.14
CA HIS A 153 -12.48 -7.88 19.54
C HIS A 153 -11.25 -7.67 20.42
N THR A 154 -11.20 -8.39 21.54
CA THR A 154 -10.04 -8.45 22.45
C THR A 154 -9.27 -9.77 22.32
N ASN A 155 -9.72 -10.66 21.42
CA ASN A 155 -9.06 -11.92 21.10
C ASN A 155 -8.82 -11.99 19.59
N TYR A 156 -7.56 -12.21 19.21
CA TYR A 156 -7.14 -12.19 17.81
C TYR A 156 -7.77 -13.33 17.00
N ASP A 157 -7.81 -14.55 17.56
CA ASP A 157 -8.36 -15.72 16.88
C ASP A 157 -9.85 -15.54 16.56
N ARG A 158 -10.62 -14.93 17.47
CA ARG A 158 -12.03 -14.59 17.21
C ARG A 158 -12.19 -13.58 16.08
N MET A 159 -11.32 -12.57 16.01
CA MET A 159 -11.33 -11.59 14.93
C MET A 159 -10.97 -12.26 13.59
N GLN A 160 -9.93 -13.11 13.57
CA GLN A 160 -9.52 -13.86 12.38
C GLN A 160 -10.60 -14.84 11.92
N GLN A 161 -11.31 -15.47 12.85
CA GLN A 161 -12.43 -16.35 12.53
C GLN A 161 -13.57 -15.58 11.86
N GLU A 162 -13.92 -14.38 12.35
CA GLU A 162 -14.93 -13.54 11.68
C GLU A 162 -14.50 -13.11 10.27
N ILE A 163 -13.23 -12.74 10.09
CA ILE A 163 -12.67 -12.44 8.76
C ILE A 163 -12.80 -13.65 7.85
N LYS A 164 -12.39 -14.83 8.32
CA LYS A 164 -12.45 -16.07 7.56
C LYS A 164 -13.89 -16.41 7.15
N ASP A 165 -14.84 -16.30 8.07
CA ASP A 165 -16.23 -16.67 7.83
C ASP A 165 -16.95 -15.71 6.87
N LYS A 166 -16.57 -14.41 6.87
CA LYS A 166 -17.27 -13.36 6.10
C LYS A 166 -16.53 -12.84 4.86
N ALA A 167 -15.20 -13.00 4.77
CA ALA A 167 -14.41 -12.67 3.58
C ALA A 167 -13.90 -13.93 2.85
N GLY A 168 -13.94 -15.11 3.47
CA GLY A 168 -13.45 -16.34 2.87
C GLY A 168 -11.92 -16.35 2.65
N VAL A 169 -11.18 -15.49 3.33
CA VAL A 169 -9.72 -15.41 3.23
C VAL A 169 -9.04 -16.16 4.38
N PRO A 170 -7.82 -16.71 4.17
CA PRO A 170 -7.06 -17.31 5.25
C PRO A 170 -6.72 -16.30 6.34
N ALA A 171 -6.66 -16.80 7.58
CA ALA A 171 -6.19 -15.99 8.70
C ALA A 171 -4.72 -15.58 8.49
N VAL A 172 -4.38 -14.40 8.98
CA VAL A 172 -2.98 -13.98 9.08
C VAL A 172 -2.41 -14.63 10.33
N ASP A 173 -1.47 -15.55 10.12
CA ASP A 173 -0.84 -16.26 11.22
C ASP A 173 0.19 -15.36 11.91
N ILE A 174 0.12 -15.30 13.25
CA ILE A 174 1.07 -14.60 14.12
C ILE A 174 1.78 -15.57 15.07
N ALA A 175 1.65 -16.89 14.89
CA ALA A 175 2.26 -17.88 15.75
C ALA A 175 3.79 -17.80 15.78
N ASN A 176 4.40 -17.31 14.69
CA ASN A 176 5.85 -17.09 14.58
C ASN A 176 6.26 -15.65 14.90
N ALA A 177 5.37 -14.85 15.49
CA ALA A 177 5.69 -13.48 15.87
C ALA A 177 6.77 -13.42 16.96
N PRO A 178 7.58 -12.35 16.99
CA PRO A 178 8.56 -12.15 18.06
C PRO A 178 7.92 -12.20 19.45
N THR A 179 8.61 -12.85 20.39
CA THR A 179 8.19 -12.90 21.79
C THR A 179 7.95 -11.49 22.31
N GLY A 180 6.73 -11.24 22.83
CA GLY A 180 6.33 -9.94 23.35
C GLY A 180 5.37 -9.18 22.44
N LEU A 181 5.12 -9.63 21.20
CA LEU A 181 4.04 -9.08 20.39
C LEU A 181 2.71 -9.52 21.00
N LYS A 182 1.85 -8.56 21.33
CA LYS A 182 0.54 -8.82 21.95
C LYS A 182 -0.55 -8.13 21.16
N PHE A 183 -1.60 -8.87 20.84
CA PHE A 183 -2.83 -8.28 20.31
C PHE A 183 -3.54 -7.52 21.44
N GLU A 184 -3.90 -6.26 21.19
CA GLU A 184 -4.63 -5.42 22.15
C GLU A 184 -6.12 -5.37 21.82
N SER A 185 -6.43 -5.05 20.56
CA SER A 185 -7.78 -4.89 20.09
C SER A 185 -7.85 -4.94 18.57
N GLY A 186 -9.02 -5.25 18.03
CA GLY A 186 -9.22 -5.19 16.59
C GLY A 186 -10.69 -5.25 16.22
N TRP A 187 -10.99 -4.96 14.98
CA TRP A 187 -12.34 -4.93 14.47
C TRP A 187 -12.35 -5.08 12.95
N VAL A 188 -13.50 -5.53 12.45
CA VAL A 188 -13.76 -5.78 11.04
C VAL A 188 -14.79 -4.80 10.51
N PHE A 189 -14.58 -4.32 9.29
CA PHE A 189 -15.40 -3.32 8.64
C PHE A 189 -16.21 -3.93 7.48
N PRO A 190 -17.46 -3.50 7.30
CA PRO A 190 -18.25 -3.84 6.11
C PRO A 190 -17.59 -3.41 4.80
N SER A 191 -17.87 -4.17 3.74
CA SER A 191 -17.51 -3.83 2.38
C SER A 191 -18.44 -2.76 1.81
N LEU A 192 -17.86 -1.89 1.00
CA LEU A 192 -18.57 -0.91 0.17
C LEU A 192 -18.90 -1.46 -1.23
N TYR A 193 -18.54 -2.72 -1.51
CA TYR A 193 -18.85 -3.38 -2.79
C TYR A 193 -20.19 -4.12 -2.73
N PRO A 194 -20.92 -4.21 -3.87
CA PRO A 194 -20.63 -3.56 -5.15
C PRO A 194 -21.03 -2.06 -5.19
N PHE A 195 -20.25 -1.23 -5.89
CA PHE A 195 -20.46 0.22 -5.99
C PHE A 195 -21.81 0.64 -6.61
N ASP A 196 -22.45 -0.21 -7.42
CA ASP A 196 -23.74 0.12 -8.05
C ASP A 196 -24.87 0.28 -7.02
N ASP A 197 -24.79 -0.43 -5.88
CA ASP A 197 -25.74 -0.28 -4.77
C ASP A 197 -25.54 1.08 -4.07
N ILE A 198 -24.30 1.59 -4.01
CA ILE A 198 -23.98 2.90 -3.42
C ILE A 198 -24.58 4.03 -4.23
N LYS A 199 -24.51 3.97 -5.55
CA LYS A 199 -25.09 5.00 -6.42
C LYS A 199 -26.61 5.13 -6.20
N ARG A 200 -27.32 4.00 -6.20
CA ARG A 200 -28.77 3.96 -5.93
C ARG A 200 -29.11 4.50 -4.54
N LEU A 201 -28.30 4.14 -3.54
CA LEU A 201 -28.45 4.62 -2.18
C LEU A 201 -28.27 6.14 -2.09
N ALA A 202 -27.32 6.70 -2.85
CA ALA A 202 -27.11 8.13 -2.94
C ALA A 202 -28.27 8.87 -3.60
N GLU A 203 -28.76 8.36 -4.73
CA GLU A 203 -29.95 8.92 -5.40
C GLU A 203 -31.17 8.94 -4.49
N GLN A 204 -31.36 7.88 -3.68
CA GLN A 204 -32.44 7.81 -2.72
C GLN A 204 -32.30 8.87 -1.61
N LEU A 205 -31.14 8.93 -0.94
CA LEU A 205 -30.92 9.88 0.16
C LEU A 205 -30.98 11.34 -0.31
N GLU A 206 -30.50 11.63 -1.53
CA GLU A 206 -30.64 12.95 -2.14
C GLU A 206 -32.11 13.31 -2.42
N LYS A 207 -32.92 12.34 -2.87
CA LYS A 207 -34.36 12.56 -3.08
C LYS A 207 -35.08 12.85 -1.76
N GLU A 208 -34.74 12.11 -0.71
CA GLU A 208 -35.28 12.34 0.65
C GLU A 208 -34.91 13.73 1.17
N ALA A 209 -33.66 14.17 0.94
CA ALA A 209 -33.22 15.52 1.30
C ALA A 209 -33.98 16.62 0.57
N LYS A 210 -34.12 16.50 -0.76
CA LYS A 210 -34.91 17.45 -1.57
C LYS A 210 -36.37 17.52 -1.13
N GLN A 211 -36.98 16.38 -0.82
CA GLN A 211 -38.35 16.34 -0.34
C GLN A 211 -38.49 17.03 1.02
N ALA A 212 -37.56 16.81 1.95
CA ALA A 212 -37.57 17.49 3.25
C ALA A 212 -37.47 19.03 3.10
N ILE A 213 -36.65 19.51 2.17
CA ILE A 213 -36.53 20.94 1.85
C ILE A 213 -37.87 21.48 1.30
N GLN A 214 -38.50 20.77 0.36
CA GLN A 214 -39.81 21.15 -0.19
C GLN A 214 -40.91 21.20 0.87
N GLU A 215 -40.83 20.32 1.87
CA GLU A 215 -41.73 20.28 3.03
C GLU A 215 -41.38 21.35 4.10
N GLY A 216 -40.36 22.18 3.89
CA GLY A 216 -39.94 23.24 4.81
C GLY A 216 -39.20 22.72 6.06
N LYS A 217 -38.72 21.47 6.05
CA LYS A 217 -37.95 20.91 7.15
C LYS A 217 -36.51 21.42 7.11
N ASN A 218 -36.02 21.95 8.23
CA ASN A 218 -34.62 22.37 8.39
C ASN A 218 -33.71 21.18 8.80
N GLN A 219 -33.81 20.07 8.08
CA GLN A 219 -33.01 18.86 8.32
C GLN A 219 -31.81 18.84 7.38
N LYS A 220 -30.60 18.75 7.94
CA LYS A 220 -29.35 18.68 7.17
C LYS A 220 -28.73 17.29 7.08
N LEU A 221 -29.06 16.39 8.00
CA LEU A 221 -28.47 15.05 8.09
C LEU A 221 -29.54 13.99 7.86
N PHE A 222 -29.29 13.12 6.89
CA PHE A 222 -30.17 12.02 6.50
C PHE A 222 -29.40 10.72 6.70
N ILE A 223 -29.91 9.81 7.53
CA ILE A 223 -29.20 8.59 7.94
C ILE A 223 -30.06 7.39 7.56
N LYS A 224 -29.45 6.39 6.92
CA LYS A 224 -30.09 5.14 6.55
C LYS A 224 -29.28 3.95 7.06
N PRO A 225 -29.81 3.17 8.02
CA PRO A 225 -29.18 1.92 8.46
C PRO A 225 -29.02 0.95 7.29
N LEU A 226 -27.93 0.19 7.32
CA LEU A 226 -27.60 -0.80 6.31
C LEU A 226 -27.47 -2.19 6.93
N ALA A 227 -27.66 -3.23 6.11
CA ALA A 227 -27.40 -4.61 6.49
C ALA A 227 -26.03 -5.04 5.94
N TRP A 228 -25.14 -5.49 6.81
CA TRP A 228 -23.79 -5.90 6.42
C TRP A 228 -23.83 -7.28 5.74
N LYS A 229 -23.30 -7.37 4.51
CA LYS A 229 -23.17 -8.62 3.75
C LYS A 229 -21.76 -9.25 3.80
N GLU A 230 -20.70 -8.48 3.52
CA GLU A 230 -19.32 -9.00 3.32
C GLU A 230 -18.27 -8.12 3.99
N VAL A 231 -17.20 -8.70 4.53
CA VAL A 231 -16.10 -7.92 5.14
C VAL A 231 -15.28 -7.23 4.05
N GLY A 232 -15.09 -5.92 4.17
CA GLY A 232 -14.27 -5.13 3.24
C GLY A 232 -12.86 -4.86 3.76
N SER A 233 -12.72 -4.65 5.07
CA SER A 233 -11.41 -4.47 5.69
C SER A 233 -11.41 -4.86 7.17
N SER A 234 -10.24 -4.86 7.78
CA SER A 234 -10.06 -5.06 9.20
C SER A 234 -8.96 -4.16 9.75
N ARG A 235 -8.98 -3.92 11.06
CA ARG A 235 -7.88 -3.29 11.79
C ARG A 235 -7.57 -4.12 13.04
N ALA A 236 -6.31 -4.41 13.26
CA ALA A 236 -5.78 -4.99 14.48
C ALA A 236 -4.69 -4.08 15.05
N ASN A 237 -4.76 -3.81 16.34
CA ASN A 237 -3.75 -3.08 17.10
C ASN A 237 -2.93 -4.09 17.92
N PHE A 238 -1.62 -3.95 17.83
CA PHE A 238 -0.68 -4.76 18.58
C PHE A 238 0.27 -3.87 19.38
N HIS A 239 0.76 -4.43 20.47
CA HIS A 239 1.79 -3.84 21.30
C HIS A 239 3.07 -4.68 21.23
N TYR A 240 4.22 -4.00 21.11
CA TYR A 240 5.53 -4.65 21.15
C TYR A 240 6.59 -3.71 21.75
N ASN A 241 7.19 -4.13 22.87
CA ASN A 241 8.27 -3.41 23.56
C ASN A 241 7.99 -1.90 23.77
N GLY A 242 6.78 -1.54 24.17
CA GLY A 242 6.40 -0.14 24.40
C GLY A 242 5.97 0.62 23.14
N ASN A 243 5.86 -0.05 21.99
CA ASN A 243 5.44 0.55 20.72
C ASN A 243 4.09 -0.01 20.27
N GLN A 244 3.28 0.85 19.66
CA GLN A 244 2.01 0.48 19.06
C GLN A 244 2.19 0.17 17.58
N LEU A 245 1.51 -0.87 17.12
CA LEU A 245 1.53 -1.36 15.75
C LEU A 245 0.09 -1.48 15.25
N LYS A 246 -0.15 -1.06 14.02
CA LYS A 246 -1.45 -1.12 13.36
C LYS A 246 -1.34 -2.03 12.16
N PHE A 247 -2.15 -3.07 12.15
CA PHE A 247 -2.30 -3.98 11.04
C PHE A 247 -3.67 -3.78 10.40
N ILE A 248 -3.70 -3.57 9.09
CA ILE A 248 -4.92 -3.36 8.32
C ILE A 248 -4.94 -4.38 7.18
N GLY A 249 -6.02 -5.15 7.10
CA GLY A 249 -6.31 -6.01 5.95
C GLY A 249 -7.41 -5.39 5.10
N PHE A 250 -7.24 -5.35 3.79
CA PHE A 250 -8.26 -5.00 2.81
C PHE A 250 -8.57 -6.26 2.00
N TYR A 251 -9.83 -6.62 1.90
CA TYR A 251 -10.30 -7.87 1.31
C TYR A 251 -11.11 -7.60 0.06
N HIS A 252 -11.07 -8.54 -0.89
CA HIS A 252 -11.73 -8.40 -2.18
C HIS A 252 -11.30 -7.13 -2.93
N THR A 253 -10.01 -6.79 -2.86
CA THR A 253 -9.48 -5.66 -3.61
C THR A 253 -9.58 -5.93 -5.11
N GLN A 254 -9.59 -4.86 -5.90
CA GLN A 254 -9.31 -5.01 -7.33
C GLN A 254 -7.93 -5.65 -7.51
N SER A 255 -7.67 -6.20 -8.70
CA SER A 255 -6.38 -6.81 -9.05
C SER A 255 -5.19 -5.84 -8.94
N ARG A 256 -5.46 -4.53 -8.85
CA ARG A 256 -4.48 -3.46 -8.68
C ARG A 256 -4.86 -2.54 -7.52
N VAL A 257 -3.88 -2.27 -6.65
CA VAL A 257 -3.98 -1.32 -5.53
C VAL A 257 -3.05 -0.13 -5.79
N VAL A 258 -3.52 1.07 -5.51
CA VAL A 258 -2.69 2.28 -5.55
C VAL A 258 -2.28 2.65 -4.13
N SER A 259 -0.99 2.52 -3.86
CA SER A 259 -0.34 2.87 -2.61
C SER A 259 0.02 4.36 -2.61
N GLN A 260 -0.65 5.15 -1.77
CA GLN A 260 -0.47 6.60 -1.77
C GLN A 260 0.75 6.99 -0.92
N ASN A 261 1.54 7.95 -1.39
CA ASN A 261 2.71 8.49 -0.70
C ASN A 261 2.77 10.02 -0.80
N THR A 262 3.55 10.62 0.09
CA THR A 262 3.98 12.01 -0.01
C THR A 262 5.48 12.05 -0.31
N SER A 263 6.01 13.19 -0.77
CA SER A 263 7.46 13.41 -0.91
C SER A 263 8.27 13.23 0.37
N GLU A 264 7.62 13.09 1.53
CA GLU A 264 8.25 12.89 2.84
C GLU A 264 8.42 11.41 3.22
N ILE A 265 7.99 10.50 2.33
CA ILE A 265 8.06 9.05 2.55
C ILE A 265 9.10 8.46 1.60
N ALA A 266 10.15 7.87 2.15
CA ALA A 266 11.05 7.02 1.39
C ALA A 266 10.40 5.65 1.17
N VAL A 267 10.42 5.15 -0.05
CA VAL A 267 9.81 3.86 -0.42
C VAL A 267 10.85 2.98 -1.08
N SER A 268 10.85 1.70 -0.73
CA SER A 268 11.73 0.68 -1.31
C SER A 268 11.01 -0.66 -1.38
N LYS A 269 11.43 -1.55 -2.29
CA LYS A 269 10.98 -2.95 -2.27
C LYS A 269 11.88 -3.77 -1.37
N LEU A 270 11.28 -4.68 -0.60
CA LEU A 270 12.00 -5.70 0.16
C LEU A 270 11.40 -7.08 -0.17
N LYS A 271 12.13 -8.13 0.17
CA LYS A 271 11.64 -9.52 0.08
C LYS A 271 11.52 -10.11 1.47
N LEU A 272 10.29 -10.41 1.89
CA LEU A 272 10.00 -11.04 3.18
C LEU A 272 9.45 -12.44 2.92
N ASN A 273 10.14 -13.47 3.42
CA ASN A 273 9.81 -14.89 3.21
C ASN A 273 9.58 -15.31 1.75
N GLY A 274 10.18 -14.60 0.79
CA GLY A 274 10.00 -14.88 -0.63
C GLY A 274 8.98 -13.97 -1.34
N MET A 275 8.12 -13.28 -0.59
CA MET A 275 7.15 -12.32 -1.10
C MET A 275 7.78 -10.93 -1.25
N GLU A 276 7.54 -10.28 -2.39
CA GLU A 276 7.88 -8.86 -2.57
C GLU A 276 6.90 -7.98 -1.78
N VAL A 277 7.45 -7.02 -1.04
CA VAL A 277 6.69 -6.07 -0.24
C VAL A 277 7.18 -4.64 -0.49
N LEU A 278 6.31 -3.65 -0.28
CA LEU A 278 6.73 -2.25 -0.21
C LEU A 278 7.08 -1.92 1.24
N TYR A 279 8.28 -1.42 1.46
CA TYR A 279 8.69 -0.82 2.72
C TYR A 279 8.71 0.71 2.57
N LYS A 280 8.12 1.38 3.55
CA LYS A 280 8.00 2.83 3.63
C LYS A 280 8.59 3.32 4.95
N GLU A 281 9.32 4.43 4.88
CA GLU A 281 9.91 5.08 6.05
C GLU A 281 9.70 6.58 5.97
N ASN A 282 9.21 7.17 7.06
CA ASN A 282 9.03 8.62 7.11
C ASN A 282 10.38 9.30 7.39
N VAL A 283 10.79 10.18 6.48
CA VAL A 283 12.14 10.80 6.52
C VAL A 283 12.16 12.23 7.05
N LYS A 284 11.00 12.86 7.29
CA LYS A 284 10.93 14.28 7.73
C LYS A 284 10.18 14.51 9.05
N GLY A 285 9.53 13.49 9.60
CA GLY A 285 9.14 13.35 11.02
C GLY A 285 8.08 14.31 11.57
N LYS A 286 8.01 15.58 11.13
CA LYS A 286 7.26 16.62 11.84
C LYS A 286 5.74 16.46 11.86
N ASN A 287 5.14 15.65 10.99
CA ASN A 287 3.70 15.34 10.96
C ASN A 287 3.44 13.90 10.46
N ALA A 288 4.36 12.99 10.74
CA ALA A 288 4.26 11.61 10.28
C ALA A 288 3.11 10.88 11.00
N SER A 289 2.40 10.00 10.30
CA SER A 289 1.43 9.08 10.92
C SER A 289 2.03 7.75 11.35
N PHE A 290 3.22 7.42 10.83
CA PHE A 290 4.00 6.22 11.10
C PHE A 290 5.50 6.51 10.91
N LYS A 291 6.38 5.71 11.51
CA LYS A 291 7.82 5.74 11.25
C LYS A 291 8.19 4.72 10.18
N HIS A 292 7.72 3.49 10.36
CA HIS A 292 7.90 2.34 9.47
C HIS A 292 6.55 1.79 9.02
N GLN A 293 6.46 1.38 7.76
CA GLN A 293 5.29 0.70 7.21
C GLN A 293 5.71 -0.33 6.16
N VAL A 294 5.04 -1.49 6.18
CA VAL A 294 5.17 -2.54 5.17
C VAL A 294 3.81 -2.82 4.56
N GLU A 295 3.77 -2.93 3.24
CA GLU A 295 2.57 -3.22 2.48
C GLU A 295 2.80 -4.41 1.56
N TRP A 296 1.85 -5.33 1.49
CA TRP A 296 1.94 -6.50 0.63
C TRP A 296 0.58 -6.95 0.13
N MET A 297 0.60 -7.73 -0.95
CA MET A 297 -0.60 -8.35 -1.52
C MET A 297 -0.34 -9.84 -1.69
N ARG A 298 -1.28 -10.67 -1.25
CA ARG A 298 -1.21 -12.13 -1.47
C ARG A 298 -1.84 -12.49 -2.81
N GLU A 299 -1.07 -13.12 -3.68
CA GLU A 299 -1.57 -13.61 -4.97
C GLU A 299 -2.66 -14.66 -4.77
N GLY A 300 -3.73 -14.58 -5.57
CA GLY A 300 -4.86 -15.50 -5.50
C GLY A 300 -5.94 -15.14 -4.46
N GLU A 301 -5.60 -14.35 -3.43
CA GLU A 301 -6.54 -13.95 -2.36
C GLU A 301 -7.18 -12.57 -2.57
N ASN A 302 -6.70 -11.79 -3.55
CA ASN A 302 -7.10 -10.38 -3.76
C ASN A 302 -7.17 -9.59 -2.44
N SER A 303 -6.17 -9.81 -1.59
CA SER A 303 -6.10 -9.25 -0.25
C SER A 303 -4.82 -8.43 -0.13
N TYR A 304 -4.98 -7.20 0.32
CA TYR A 304 -3.91 -6.22 0.50
C TYR A 304 -3.77 -5.88 1.97
N TYR A 305 -2.55 -5.87 2.46
CA TYR A 305 -2.26 -5.76 3.87
C TYR A 305 -1.27 -4.64 4.13
N VAL A 306 -1.46 -3.95 5.25
CA VAL A 306 -0.59 -2.86 5.70
C VAL A 306 -0.27 -3.09 7.17
N LEU A 307 1.01 -3.13 7.51
CA LEU A 307 1.50 -3.05 8.88
C LEU A 307 2.24 -1.74 9.04
N SER A 308 1.95 -0.96 10.07
CA SER A 308 2.68 0.27 10.39
C SER A 308 2.91 0.38 11.89
N ASP A 309 3.95 1.12 12.30
CA ASP A 309 4.10 1.60 13.67
C ASP A 309 3.64 3.06 13.81
N GLU A 310 3.89 3.66 14.96
CA GLU A 310 3.64 5.09 15.20
C GLU A 310 4.86 5.95 14.85
N ALA A 311 4.63 7.23 14.54
CA ALA A 311 5.69 8.17 14.19
C ALA A 311 6.82 8.26 15.24
N GLU A 312 6.45 8.18 16.52
CA GLU A 312 7.39 8.26 17.65
C GLU A 312 7.93 6.87 18.08
N SER A 313 7.68 5.84 17.26
CA SER A 313 8.13 4.47 17.51
C SER A 313 9.65 4.42 17.73
N LYS A 314 10.04 3.73 18.81
CA LYS A 314 11.44 3.47 19.15
C LYS A 314 12.00 2.26 18.43
N LEU A 315 11.18 1.55 17.64
CA LEU A 315 11.64 0.40 16.88
C LEU A 315 12.70 0.80 15.86
N SER A 316 13.76 0.01 15.82
CA SER A 316 14.67 0.01 14.68
C SER A 316 13.98 -0.58 13.46
N LYS A 317 14.46 -0.21 12.27
CA LYS A 317 14.02 -0.80 11.00
C LYS A 317 14.12 -2.34 11.02
N SER A 318 15.18 -2.90 11.58
CA SER A 318 15.38 -4.34 11.71
C SER A 318 14.34 -5.02 12.59
N GLU A 319 14.03 -4.44 13.75
CA GLU A 319 13.00 -5.00 14.64
C GLU A 319 11.62 -4.97 13.98
N PHE A 320 11.28 -3.86 13.33
CA PHE A 320 10.03 -3.73 12.59
C PHE A 320 9.92 -4.76 11.45
N ILE A 321 11.00 -4.94 10.68
CA ILE A 321 11.05 -5.92 9.58
C ILE A 321 10.86 -7.36 10.10
N GLU A 322 11.45 -7.73 11.24
CA GLU A 322 11.25 -9.07 11.81
C GLU A 322 9.80 -9.30 12.25
N ILE A 323 9.13 -8.29 12.80
CA ILE A 323 7.69 -8.36 13.09
C ILE A 323 6.89 -8.52 11.79
N ALA A 324 7.15 -7.68 10.78
CA ALA A 324 6.45 -7.75 9.50
C ALA A 324 6.63 -9.13 8.82
N LYS A 325 7.84 -9.68 8.85
CA LYS A 325 8.17 -10.99 8.31
C LYS A 325 7.38 -12.13 8.97
N SER A 326 7.02 -11.99 10.25
CA SER A 326 6.18 -12.99 10.92
C SER A 326 4.74 -13.02 10.40
N MET A 327 4.20 -11.89 9.92
CA MET A 327 2.81 -11.75 9.47
C MET A 327 2.60 -11.98 7.97
N VAL A 328 3.62 -11.67 7.17
CA VAL A 328 3.64 -11.88 5.71
C VAL A 328 3.35 -13.36 5.36
N GLY A 329 3.73 -14.30 6.24
CA GLY A 329 3.59 -15.73 6.00
C GLY A 329 4.71 -16.27 5.10
N LYS A 330 4.66 -17.57 4.77
CA LYS A 330 5.58 -18.21 3.83
C LYS A 330 5.03 -18.20 2.41
#